data_AF-A0A536RIC6-F1
#
_entry.id   AF-A0A536RIC6-F1
#
_cell.length_a   1.000
_cell.length_b   1.000
_cell.length_c   1.000
_cell.angle_alpha   90.00
_cell.angle_beta   90.00
_cell.angle_gamma   90.00
#
_symmetry.space_group_name_H-M   'P 1'
#
loop_
_entity.id
_entity.type
_entity.pdbx_description
1 polymer ?
#
loop_
_entity_poly.entity_id
_entity_poly.type
_entity_poly.pdbx_seq_one_letter_code
_entity_poly.pdbx_strand_id
1 'polypeptide(L)'
;MRPIPESSPPARFKRAVHDHPLAAFLLILYPVSWVLFMPALLGTEGFGVIGVDIPAQVGILLVTMFGLTGVAFVVTRIADGKDGTRRLRRLYYRFKAAPPWYVLALLGAPVLLLCMGLAIHGTSAFTPIAHNAAQIPTAYLVNVVLIAILISVWEEGAWLAFVTARLQPRLGPMWASVVVAPLFGFIHFPLFFVTGGLIDNARPQGVHVIEYAFYLLVFFSVPVRILMTWVFNSTRGSLPVVALLHASIDTTASGAVLLAFFPAVDGRLLYVGVAIVAVVVIAATRGRLGYTAPTTGAATPMAVDRPVPITAPDGTS
;
A
#
# COMPACT_ATOMS: atom_id res chain seq x y z
N MET A 1 13.62 -30.74 -40.31
CA MET A 1 13.15 -29.92 -39.17
C MET A 1 14.33 -29.13 -38.63
N ARG A 2 14.32 -27.79 -38.72
CA ARG A 2 15.29 -26.97 -37.98
C ARG A 2 14.88 -26.94 -36.50
N PRO A 3 15.80 -27.13 -35.53
CA PRO A 3 15.46 -27.00 -34.12
C PRO A 3 15.03 -25.56 -33.86
N ILE A 4 13.90 -25.36 -33.20
CA ILE A 4 13.52 -24.05 -32.66
C ILE A 4 14.57 -23.74 -31.57
N PRO A 5 15.29 -22.61 -31.64
CA PRO A 5 16.30 -22.30 -30.62
C PRO A 5 15.61 -22.16 -29.27
N GLU A 6 15.96 -23.01 -28.31
CA GLU A 6 15.55 -22.80 -26.93
C GLU A 6 16.13 -21.46 -26.45
N SER A 7 15.25 -20.53 -26.07
CA SER A 7 15.68 -19.25 -25.52
C SER A 7 16.45 -19.48 -24.21
N SER A 8 17.54 -18.73 -24.02
CA SER A 8 18.38 -18.83 -22.82
C SER A 8 17.57 -18.50 -21.54
N PRO A 9 17.94 -19.03 -20.36
CA PRO A 9 17.23 -18.76 -19.11
C PRO A 9 16.97 -17.27 -18.82
N PRO A 10 17.92 -16.34 -19.05
CA PRO A 10 17.68 -14.90 -18.89
C PRO A 10 16.63 -14.34 -19.86
N ALA A 11 16.53 -14.89 -21.08
CA ALA A 11 15.52 -14.49 -22.05
C ALA A 11 14.12 -15.03 -21.66
N ARG A 12 14.04 -16.25 -21.13
CA ARG A 12 12.79 -16.83 -20.58
C ARG A 12 12.27 -16.03 -19.39
N PHE A 13 13.15 -15.68 -18.45
CA PHE A 13 12.78 -14.86 -17.28
C PHE A 13 12.24 -13.49 -17.70
N LYS A 14 12.98 -12.76 -18.55
CA LYS A 14 12.53 -11.45 -19.03
C LYS A 14 11.17 -11.52 -19.74
N ARG A 15 10.94 -12.58 -20.53
CA ARG A 15 9.65 -12.81 -21.18
C ARG A 15 8.53 -13.06 -20.17
N ALA A 16 8.75 -13.91 -19.17
CA ALA A 16 7.75 -14.15 -18.12
C ALA A 16 7.40 -12.88 -17.33
N VAL A 17 8.39 -12.03 -17.02
CA VAL A 17 8.18 -10.73 -16.35
C VAL A 17 7.38 -9.78 -17.23
N HIS A 18 7.66 -9.75 -18.54
CA HIS A 18 6.92 -8.94 -19.49
C HIS A 18 5.45 -9.38 -19.62
N ASP A 19 5.22 -10.69 -19.71
CA ASP A 19 3.88 -11.24 -19.93
C ASP A 19 3.02 -11.22 -18.65
N HIS A 20 3.66 -11.32 -17.47
CA HIS A 20 2.99 -11.39 -16.16
C HIS A 20 3.66 -10.50 -15.10
N PRO A 21 3.69 -9.17 -15.28
CA PRO A 21 4.43 -8.25 -14.40
C PRO A 21 3.91 -8.25 -12.95
N LEU A 22 2.60 -8.40 -12.74
CA LEU A 22 2.03 -8.46 -11.40
C LEU A 22 2.43 -9.75 -10.66
N ALA A 23 2.37 -10.89 -11.35
CA ALA A 23 2.78 -12.16 -10.75
C ALA A 23 4.28 -12.16 -10.45
N ALA A 24 5.10 -11.69 -11.39
CA ALA A 24 6.54 -11.54 -11.18
C ALA A 24 6.86 -10.62 -9.98
N PHE A 25 6.17 -9.48 -9.87
CA PHE A 25 6.33 -8.58 -8.74
C PHE A 25 6.04 -9.28 -7.40
N LEU A 26 4.90 -9.96 -7.26
CA LEU A 26 4.52 -10.64 -6.02
C LEU A 26 5.45 -11.81 -5.68
N LEU A 27 5.85 -12.60 -6.68
CA LEU A 27 6.75 -13.74 -6.50
C LEU A 27 8.17 -13.33 -6.10
N ILE A 28 8.60 -12.10 -6.41
CA ILE A 28 9.87 -11.54 -5.95
C ILE A 28 9.68 -10.85 -4.59
N LEU A 29 8.61 -10.06 -4.45
CA LEU A 29 8.33 -9.26 -3.26
C LEU A 29 8.31 -10.10 -1.98
N TYR A 30 7.51 -11.17 -1.94
CA TYR A 30 7.31 -11.90 -0.69
C TYR A 30 8.58 -12.63 -0.22
N PRO A 31 9.32 -13.38 -1.06
CA PRO A 31 10.59 -13.96 -0.61
C PRO A 31 11.59 -12.91 -0.17
N VAL A 32 11.72 -11.80 -0.91
CA VAL A 32 12.61 -10.70 -0.54
C VAL A 32 12.18 -10.07 0.79
N SER A 33 10.88 -9.90 1.02
CA SER A 33 10.40 -9.32 2.29
C SER A 33 10.79 -10.19 3.48
N TRP A 34 10.61 -11.50 3.38
CA TRP A 34 11.06 -12.45 4.40
C TRP A 34 12.56 -12.37 4.65
N VAL A 35 13.37 -12.35 3.59
CA VAL A 35 14.84 -12.22 3.70
C VAL A 35 15.23 -10.93 4.41
N LEU A 36 14.58 -9.80 4.10
CA LEU A 36 14.89 -8.51 4.70
C LEU A 36 14.40 -8.40 6.15
N PHE A 37 13.42 -9.20 6.57
CA PHE A 37 13.00 -9.33 7.97
C PHE A 37 13.84 -10.31 8.79
N MET A 38 14.68 -11.14 8.16
CA MET A 38 15.52 -12.13 8.87
C MET A 38 16.30 -11.58 10.06
N PRO A 39 16.92 -10.39 10.01
CA PRO A 39 17.65 -9.85 11.15
C PRO A 39 16.77 -9.69 12.41
N ALA A 40 15.52 -9.22 12.25
CA ALA A 40 14.57 -9.10 13.35
C ALA A 40 13.99 -10.47 13.75
N LEU A 41 13.71 -11.33 12.76
CA LEU A 41 13.18 -12.68 13.00
C LEU A 41 14.14 -13.58 13.76
N LEU A 42 15.45 -13.45 13.57
CA LEU A 42 16.42 -14.31 14.24
C LEU A 42 16.72 -13.86 15.68
N GLY A 43 16.42 -12.60 16.04
CA GLY A 43 16.66 -12.03 17.37
C GLY A 43 15.89 -12.73 18.50
N THR A 44 16.19 -12.36 19.74
CA THR A 44 15.51 -12.84 20.96
C THR A 44 14.01 -12.50 20.96
N GLU A 45 13.63 -11.35 20.41
CA GLU A 45 12.23 -10.95 20.20
C GLU A 45 11.58 -11.64 18.99
N GLY A 46 12.32 -12.47 18.26
CA GLY A 46 11.85 -13.36 17.20
C GLY A 46 12.01 -14.84 17.58
N PHE A 47 12.74 -15.60 16.78
CA PHE A 47 12.97 -17.04 16.98
C PHE A 47 14.05 -17.36 18.01
N GLY A 48 14.80 -16.37 18.52
CA GLY A 48 15.83 -16.57 19.55
C GLY A 48 17.07 -17.31 19.05
N VAL A 49 17.36 -17.23 17.76
CA VAL A 49 18.52 -17.90 17.13
C VAL A 49 19.82 -17.12 17.40
N ILE A 50 19.74 -15.79 17.44
CA ILE A 50 20.85 -14.90 17.80
C ILE A 50 20.53 -14.16 19.10
N GLY A 51 21.55 -13.96 19.95
CA GLY A 51 21.40 -13.31 21.26
C GLY A 51 21.33 -11.78 21.22
N VAL A 52 20.97 -11.19 20.08
CA VAL A 52 20.89 -9.73 19.86
C VAL A 52 19.63 -9.42 19.07
N ASP A 53 18.89 -8.39 19.50
CA ASP A 53 17.72 -7.91 18.78
C ASP A 53 18.05 -6.82 17.78
N ILE A 54 17.49 -6.97 16.58
CA ILE A 54 17.45 -5.92 15.57
C ILE A 54 16.00 -5.45 15.45
N PRO A 55 15.71 -4.15 15.61
CA PRO A 55 14.34 -3.65 15.56
C PRO A 55 13.64 -3.96 14.23
N ALA A 56 12.38 -4.38 14.28
CA ALA A 56 11.58 -4.70 13.09
C ALA A 56 11.47 -3.51 12.12
N GLN A 57 11.60 -2.28 12.61
CA GLN A 57 11.62 -1.04 11.84
C GLN A 57 12.72 -1.03 10.77
N VAL A 58 13.87 -1.66 11.04
CA VAL A 58 14.94 -1.80 10.04
C VAL A 58 14.45 -2.67 8.87
N GLY A 59 13.81 -3.80 9.17
CA GLY A 59 13.19 -4.66 8.16
C GLY A 59 12.11 -3.93 7.37
N ILE A 60 11.23 -3.18 8.05
CA ILE A 60 10.18 -2.36 7.40
C ILE A 60 10.81 -1.41 6.38
N LEU A 61 11.80 -0.59 6.78
CA LEU A 61 12.47 0.36 5.88
C LEU A 61 13.12 -0.32 4.66
N LEU A 62 13.78 -1.46 4.88
CA LEU A 62 14.40 -2.21 3.79
C LEU A 62 13.35 -2.79 2.84
N VAL A 63 12.25 -3.33 3.37
CA VAL A 63 11.15 -3.90 2.57
C VAL A 63 10.45 -2.82 1.77
N THR A 64 10.15 -1.66 2.35
CA THR A 64 9.46 -0.59 1.62
C THR A 64 10.31 -0.02 0.48
N MET A 65 11.60 0.22 0.73
CA MET A 65 12.49 0.78 -0.29
C MET A 65 12.89 -0.25 -1.35
N PHE A 66 13.37 -1.43 -0.95
CA PHE A 66 13.96 -2.40 -1.87
C PHE A 66 12.96 -3.48 -2.29
N GLY A 67 12.22 -4.05 -1.36
CA GLY A 67 11.23 -5.10 -1.62
C GLY A 67 10.04 -4.59 -2.44
N LEU A 68 9.47 -3.45 -2.06
CA LEU A 68 8.31 -2.85 -2.73
C LEU A 68 8.73 -1.96 -3.89
N THR A 69 9.21 -0.74 -3.63
CA THR A 69 9.49 0.21 -4.71
C THR A 69 10.61 -0.27 -5.63
N GLY A 70 11.69 -0.82 -5.09
CA GLY A 70 12.81 -1.35 -5.87
C GLY A 70 12.37 -2.40 -6.88
N VAL A 71 11.66 -3.43 -6.42
CA VAL A 71 11.10 -4.48 -7.30
C VAL A 71 10.10 -3.91 -8.30
N ALA A 72 9.22 -2.98 -7.90
CA ALA A 72 8.28 -2.32 -8.81
C ALA A 72 9.00 -1.59 -9.96
N PHE A 73 10.11 -0.90 -9.68
CA PHE A 73 10.93 -0.24 -10.70
C PHE A 73 11.65 -1.24 -11.62
N VAL A 74 12.21 -2.32 -11.07
CA VAL A 74 12.88 -3.37 -11.85
C VAL A 74 11.89 -4.05 -12.79
N VAL A 75 10.74 -4.48 -12.27
CA VAL A 75 9.69 -5.13 -13.06
C VAL A 75 9.14 -4.17 -14.12
N THR A 76 8.87 -2.91 -13.76
CA THR A 76 8.45 -1.88 -14.73
C THR A 76 9.50 -1.67 -15.82
N ARG A 77 10.80 -1.67 -15.49
CA ARG A 77 11.87 -1.47 -16.47
C ARG A 77 11.96 -2.62 -17.47
N ILE A 78 11.69 -3.84 -17.04
CA ILE A 78 11.69 -5.05 -17.86
C ILE A 78 10.42 -5.13 -18.72
N ALA A 79 9.24 -4.92 -18.12
CA ALA A 79 7.95 -5.06 -18.79
C ALA A 79 7.60 -3.85 -19.69
N ASP A 80 7.82 -2.63 -19.19
CA ASP A 80 7.32 -1.39 -19.83
C ASP A 80 8.46 -0.50 -20.37
N GLY A 81 9.70 -0.97 -20.31
CA GLY A 81 10.87 -0.25 -20.80
C GLY A 81 11.19 1.06 -20.05
N LYS A 82 12.04 1.89 -20.66
CA LYS A 82 12.49 3.16 -20.05
C LYS A 82 11.35 4.16 -19.86
N ASP A 83 10.39 4.18 -20.78
CA ASP A 83 9.26 5.10 -20.71
C ASP A 83 8.31 4.74 -19.57
N GLY A 84 8.05 3.46 -19.34
CA GLY A 84 7.32 3.00 -18.16
C GLY A 84 8.00 3.42 -16.86
N THR A 85 9.31 3.21 -16.75
CA THR A 85 10.09 3.64 -15.58
C THR A 85 10.01 5.16 -15.37
N ARG A 86 10.12 5.96 -16.45
CA ARG A 86 10.00 7.43 -16.39
C ARG A 86 8.61 7.86 -15.94
N ARG A 87 7.55 7.19 -16.42
CA ARG A 87 6.16 7.43 -16.00
C ARG A 87 5.98 7.13 -14.52
N LEU A 88 6.44 5.98 -14.03
CA LEU A 88 6.38 5.61 -12.62
C LEU A 88 7.12 6.63 -11.74
N ARG A 89 8.37 6.95 -12.09
CA ARG A 89 9.18 7.96 -11.36
C ARG A 89 8.49 9.32 -11.29
N ARG A 90 7.80 9.75 -12.35
CA ARG A 90 7.12 11.05 -12.37
C ARG A 90 6.01 11.16 -11.33
N LEU A 91 5.39 10.05 -10.93
CA LEU A 91 4.32 10.06 -9.92
C LEU A 91 4.84 10.48 -8.54
N TYR A 92 6.07 10.12 -8.19
CA TYR A 92 6.73 10.50 -6.93
C TYR A 92 6.89 12.02 -6.78
N TYR A 93 7.08 12.71 -7.90
CA TYR A 93 7.27 14.16 -7.93
C TYR A 93 6.02 14.92 -8.38
N ARG A 94 4.86 14.26 -8.39
CA ARG A 94 3.59 14.88 -8.81
C ARG A 94 2.90 15.55 -7.63
N PHE A 95 3.41 16.70 -7.20
CA PHE A 95 2.82 17.51 -6.11
C PHE A 95 1.57 18.30 -6.52
N LYS A 96 1.23 18.33 -7.81
CA LYS A 96 0.06 19.08 -8.29
C LYS A 96 -1.25 18.36 -7.91
N ALA A 97 -1.89 18.81 -6.84
CA ALA A 97 -3.25 18.45 -6.43
C ALA A 97 -3.97 19.69 -5.86
N ALA A 98 -5.30 19.68 -5.86
CA ALA A 98 -6.07 20.78 -5.26
C ALA A 98 -5.84 20.81 -3.73
N PRO A 99 -5.76 22.00 -3.10
CA PRO A 99 -5.49 22.12 -1.66
C PRO A 99 -6.36 21.27 -0.73
N PRO A 100 -7.68 21.07 -0.99
CA PRO A 100 -8.51 20.20 -0.14
C PRO A 100 -7.99 18.77 0.00
N TRP A 101 -7.27 18.24 -0.99
CA TRP A 101 -6.67 16.90 -0.89
C TRP A 101 -5.51 16.83 0.08
N TYR A 102 -4.72 17.91 0.20
CA TYR A 102 -3.66 18.00 1.20
C TYR A 102 -4.24 18.16 2.60
N VAL A 103 -5.30 18.95 2.74
CA VAL A 103 -6.02 19.08 4.02
C VAL A 103 -6.62 17.73 4.44
N LEU A 104 -7.27 17.02 3.51
CA LEU A 104 -7.78 15.68 3.77
C LEU A 104 -6.66 14.70 4.13
N ALA A 105 -5.53 14.73 3.41
CA ALA A 105 -4.40 13.85 3.69
C ALA A 105 -3.82 14.10 5.09
N LEU A 106 -3.66 15.36 5.49
CA LEU A 106 -3.05 15.73 6.77
C LEU A 106 -4.01 15.64 7.96
N LEU A 107 -5.30 15.92 7.79
CA LEU A 107 -6.24 16.05 8.90
C LEU A 107 -7.38 15.04 8.87
N GLY A 108 -7.57 14.30 7.77
CA GLY A 108 -8.68 13.37 7.60
C GLY A 108 -8.72 12.29 8.68
N ALA A 109 -7.61 11.61 8.94
CA ALA A 109 -7.52 10.56 9.95
C ALA A 109 -7.76 11.06 11.40
N PRO A 110 -7.07 12.10 11.91
CA PRO A 110 -7.28 12.55 13.28
C PRO A 110 -8.66 13.17 13.50
N VAL A 111 -9.20 13.90 12.51
CA VAL A 111 -10.57 14.43 12.60
C VAL A 111 -11.59 13.29 12.62
N LEU A 112 -11.39 12.25 11.82
CA LEU A 112 -12.26 11.08 11.80
C LEU A 112 -12.23 10.34 13.14
N LEU A 113 -11.04 10.10 13.70
CA LEU A 113 -10.93 9.47 15.03
C LEU A 113 -11.56 10.33 16.11
N LEU A 114 -11.39 11.66 16.05
CA LEU A 114 -12.08 12.58 16.94
C LEU A 114 -13.61 12.47 16.81
N CYS A 115 -14.16 12.43 15.59
CA CYS A 115 -15.60 12.23 15.39
C CYS A 115 -16.10 10.90 15.98
N MET A 116 -15.33 9.82 15.81
CA MET A 116 -15.65 8.52 16.42
C MET A 116 -15.59 8.57 17.95
N GLY A 117 -14.56 9.23 18.50
CA GLY A 117 -14.41 9.44 19.94
C GLY A 117 -15.55 10.27 20.54
N LEU A 118 -15.98 11.33 19.84
CA LEU A 118 -17.12 12.15 20.25
C LEU A 118 -18.43 11.36 20.27
N ALA A 119 -18.65 10.47 19.31
CA ALA A 119 -19.85 9.65 19.24
C ALA A 119 -19.98 8.68 20.43
N ILE A 120 -18.87 8.26 21.02
CA ILE A 120 -18.83 7.25 22.10
C ILE A 120 -18.65 7.90 23.47
N HIS A 121 -17.77 8.91 23.57
CA HIS A 121 -17.36 9.51 24.84
C HIS A 121 -17.90 10.94 25.04
N GLY A 122 -18.64 11.49 24.08
CA GLY A 122 -19.11 12.88 24.13
C GLY A 122 -17.97 13.89 24.12
N THR A 123 -18.22 15.10 24.63
CA THR A 123 -17.24 16.21 24.62
C THR A 123 -15.98 15.94 25.45
N SER A 124 -15.97 14.91 26.29
CA SER A 124 -14.78 14.50 27.04
C SER A 124 -13.60 14.11 26.13
N ALA A 125 -13.87 13.71 24.88
CA ALA A 125 -12.83 13.42 23.89
C ALA A 125 -11.94 14.63 23.54
N PHE A 126 -12.40 15.87 23.80
CA PHE A 126 -11.60 17.07 23.54
C PHE A 126 -10.55 17.36 24.60
N THR A 127 -10.77 16.93 25.85
CA THR A 127 -9.91 17.30 26.98
C THR A 127 -8.44 16.92 26.76
N PRO A 128 -8.09 15.68 26.34
CA PRO A 128 -6.69 15.32 26.09
C PRO A 128 -6.06 16.11 24.94
N ILE A 129 -6.83 16.44 23.90
CA ILE A 129 -6.35 17.23 22.75
C ILE A 129 -6.01 18.65 23.19
N ALA A 130 -6.89 19.28 23.97
CA ALA A 130 -6.65 20.63 24.48
C ALA A 130 -5.41 20.68 25.38
N HIS A 131 -5.24 19.69 26.26
CA HIS A 131 -4.07 19.59 27.13
C HIS A 131 -2.75 19.39 26.36
N ASN A 132 -2.78 18.67 25.23
CA ASN A 132 -1.59 18.35 24.44
C ASN A 132 -1.45 19.17 23.16
N ALA A 133 -2.20 20.27 23.00
CA ALA A 133 -2.25 21.03 21.74
C ALA A 133 -0.86 21.51 21.26
N ALA A 134 0.03 21.87 22.19
CA ALA A 134 1.40 22.29 21.89
C ALA A 134 2.26 21.16 21.28
N GLN A 135 1.89 19.89 21.48
CA GLN A 135 2.57 18.73 20.91
C GLN A 135 2.06 18.36 19.51
N ILE A 136 0.98 18.95 19.02
CA ILE A 136 0.44 18.64 17.68
C ILE A 136 1.49 18.86 16.57
N PRO A 137 2.26 19.97 16.55
CA PRO A 137 3.29 20.15 15.52
C PRO A 137 4.39 19.08 15.55
N THR A 138 4.77 18.59 16.73
CA THR A 138 5.93 17.69 16.90
C THR A 138 5.55 16.22 16.96
N ALA A 139 4.54 15.85 17.74
CA ALA A 139 4.11 14.46 17.89
C ALA A 139 3.31 13.95 16.68
N TYR A 140 2.54 14.84 16.04
CA TYR A 140 1.72 14.48 14.89
C TYR A 140 2.36 14.91 13.56
N LEU A 141 2.52 16.23 13.29
CA LEU A 141 2.91 16.68 11.95
C LEU A 141 4.31 16.21 11.53
N VAL A 142 5.31 16.30 12.41
CA VAL A 142 6.65 15.78 12.10
C VAL A 142 6.60 14.27 11.85
N ASN A 143 5.84 13.51 12.65
CA ASN A 143 5.72 12.07 12.48
C ASN A 143 5.06 11.71 11.13
N VAL A 144 3.96 12.39 10.76
CA VAL A 144 3.32 12.23 9.45
C VAL A 144 4.31 12.50 8.31
N VAL A 145 5.09 13.57 8.38
CA VAL A 145 6.07 13.90 7.33
C VAL A 145 7.19 12.84 7.26
N LEU A 146 7.70 12.40 8.41
CA LEU A 146 8.75 11.38 8.46
C LEU A 146 8.25 10.04 7.90
N ILE A 147 7.10 9.55 8.34
CA ILE A 147 6.50 8.31 7.84
C ILE A 147 6.18 8.45 6.35
N ALA A 148 5.64 9.59 5.90
CA ALA A 148 5.32 9.81 4.49
C ALA A 148 6.57 9.68 3.59
N ILE A 149 7.70 10.23 4.02
CA ILE A 149 8.96 10.23 3.26
C ILE A 149 9.70 8.91 3.36
N LEU A 150 9.75 8.29 4.55
CA LEU A 150 10.57 7.12 4.82
C LEU A 150 9.86 5.80 4.51
N ILE A 151 8.53 5.78 4.54
CA ILE A 151 7.73 4.55 4.46
C ILE A 151 6.68 4.70 3.37
N SER A 152 5.68 5.56 3.57
CA SER A 152 4.44 5.52 2.81
C SER A 152 4.61 5.81 1.32
N VAL A 153 5.49 6.74 0.93
CA VAL A 153 5.71 7.03 -0.50
C VAL A 153 6.27 5.82 -1.25
N TRP A 154 7.11 5.02 -0.59
CA TRP A 154 7.71 3.82 -1.16
C TRP A 154 6.72 2.65 -1.19
N GLU A 155 5.89 2.52 -0.16
CA GLU A 155 4.83 1.53 -0.18
C GLU A 155 3.82 1.80 -1.28
N GLU A 156 3.33 3.04 -1.36
CA GLU A 156 2.29 3.41 -2.31
C GLU A 156 2.81 3.52 -3.75
N GLY A 157 4.11 3.76 -3.90
CA GLY A 157 4.83 3.60 -5.15
C GLY A 157 4.67 2.20 -5.76
N ALA A 158 4.64 1.17 -4.92
CA ALA A 158 4.40 -0.20 -5.35
C ALA A 158 2.90 -0.54 -5.36
N TRP A 159 2.20 -0.37 -4.25
CA TRP A 159 0.81 -0.82 -4.14
C TRP A 159 -0.14 -0.04 -5.03
N LEU A 160 -0.09 1.30 -5.02
CA LEU A 160 -0.97 2.10 -5.85
C LEU A 160 -0.43 2.30 -7.26
N ALA A 161 0.78 2.86 -7.36
CA ALA A 161 1.34 3.28 -8.64
C ALA A 161 1.82 2.12 -9.52
N PHE A 162 2.03 0.92 -8.96
CA PHE A 162 2.38 -0.28 -9.72
C PHE A 162 1.26 -1.33 -9.76
N VAL A 163 0.80 -1.84 -8.61
CA VAL A 163 -0.14 -2.97 -8.54
C VAL A 163 -1.56 -2.52 -8.91
N THR A 164 -2.14 -1.59 -8.15
CA THR A 164 -3.50 -1.08 -8.39
C THR A 164 -3.59 -0.48 -9.79
N ALA A 165 -2.64 0.36 -10.20
CA ALA A 165 -2.61 0.95 -11.54
C ALA A 165 -2.76 -0.07 -12.68
N ARG A 166 -2.22 -1.29 -12.53
CA ARG A 166 -2.35 -2.38 -13.51
C ARG A 166 -3.64 -3.21 -13.38
N LEU A 167 -4.27 -3.22 -12.21
CA LEU A 167 -5.52 -3.94 -11.97
C LEU A 167 -6.76 -3.12 -12.34
N GLN A 168 -6.74 -1.80 -12.11
CA GLN A 168 -7.90 -0.91 -12.35
C GLN A 168 -8.47 -0.99 -13.78
N PRO A 169 -7.68 -1.07 -14.87
CA PRO A 169 -8.23 -1.15 -16.22
C PRO A 169 -9.03 -2.44 -16.49
N ARG A 170 -8.77 -3.51 -15.74
CA ARG A 170 -9.39 -4.84 -15.95
C ARG A 170 -10.54 -5.11 -14.99
N LEU A 171 -10.37 -4.74 -13.72
CA LEU A 171 -11.33 -5.05 -12.66
C LEU A 171 -12.23 -3.85 -12.31
N GLY A 172 -11.89 -2.66 -12.78
CA GLY A 172 -12.40 -1.43 -12.22
C GLY A 172 -11.73 -1.10 -10.88
N PRO A 173 -11.85 0.15 -10.41
CA PRO A 173 -11.07 0.64 -9.29
C PRO A 173 -11.47 0.05 -7.95
N MET A 174 -12.77 -0.14 -7.69
CA MET A 174 -13.26 -0.78 -6.47
C MET A 174 -12.73 -2.22 -6.32
N TRP A 175 -12.92 -3.07 -7.33
CA TRP A 175 -12.47 -4.46 -7.26
C TRP A 175 -10.96 -4.59 -7.30
N ALA A 176 -10.26 -3.70 -8.00
CA ALA A 176 -8.80 -3.61 -7.89
C ALA A 176 -8.36 -3.35 -6.44
N SER A 177 -8.98 -2.41 -5.73
CA SER A 177 -8.68 -2.15 -4.31
C SER A 177 -8.95 -3.36 -3.42
N VAL A 178 -10.08 -4.05 -3.63
CA VAL A 178 -10.45 -5.26 -2.87
C VAL A 178 -9.45 -6.40 -3.10
N VAL A 179 -9.00 -6.61 -4.34
CA VAL A 179 -7.99 -7.64 -4.66
C VAL A 179 -6.62 -7.26 -4.11
N VAL A 180 -6.26 -5.97 -4.10
CA VAL A 180 -4.96 -5.51 -3.56
C VAL A 180 -4.92 -5.60 -2.03
N ALA A 181 -6.05 -5.46 -1.34
CA ALA A 181 -6.09 -5.48 0.12
C ALA A 181 -5.45 -6.72 0.78
N PRO A 182 -5.79 -7.98 0.42
CA PRO A 182 -5.12 -9.14 1.00
C PRO A 182 -3.65 -9.25 0.56
N LEU A 183 -3.30 -8.80 -0.65
CA LEU A 183 -1.90 -8.78 -1.11
C LEU A 183 -1.05 -7.83 -0.27
N PHE A 184 -1.61 -6.64 0.02
CA PHE A 184 -1.05 -5.65 0.92
C PHE A 184 -0.93 -6.19 2.33
N GLY A 185 -2.00 -6.77 2.88
CA GLY A 185 -2.00 -7.35 4.23
C GLY A 185 -0.93 -8.42 4.41
N PHE A 186 -0.75 -9.29 3.42
CA PHE A 186 0.18 -10.41 3.49
C PHE A 186 1.65 -10.01 3.62
N ILE A 187 2.06 -8.81 3.19
CA ILE A 187 3.45 -8.37 3.36
C ILE A 187 3.86 -8.21 4.84
N HIS A 188 2.87 -8.00 5.72
CA HIS A 188 3.08 -7.85 7.16
C HIS A 188 3.25 -9.20 7.87
N PHE A 189 3.16 -10.33 7.15
CA PHE A 189 3.17 -11.65 7.76
C PHE A 189 4.42 -11.95 8.61
N PRO A 190 5.64 -11.52 8.26
CA PRO A 190 6.82 -11.67 9.13
C PRO A 190 6.64 -11.03 10.52
N LEU A 191 5.84 -9.96 10.64
CA LEU A 191 5.62 -9.25 11.91
C LEU A 191 4.81 -10.06 12.93
N PHE A 192 4.11 -11.13 12.52
CA PHE A 192 3.46 -12.06 13.46
C PHE A 192 4.47 -12.79 14.34
N PHE A 193 5.72 -12.91 13.89
CA PHE A 193 6.75 -13.70 14.54
C PHE A 193 7.71 -12.86 15.40
N VAL A 194 7.54 -11.54 15.43
CA VAL A 194 8.40 -10.59 16.17
C VAL A 194 7.57 -9.88 17.25
N THR A 195 8.04 -9.88 18.49
CA THR A 195 7.42 -9.13 19.60
C THR A 195 7.39 -7.64 19.28
N GLY A 196 6.26 -6.97 19.49
CA GLY A 196 6.13 -5.57 19.09
C GLY A 196 5.96 -5.37 17.58
N GLY A 197 5.87 -6.46 16.80
CA GLY A 197 5.69 -6.38 15.35
C GLY A 197 4.28 -5.94 14.94
N LEU A 198 3.26 -6.46 15.64
CA LEU A 198 1.83 -6.11 15.42
C LEU A 198 1.09 -5.72 16.70
N ILE A 199 1.58 -6.19 17.85
CA ILE A 199 0.99 -5.97 19.18
C ILE A 199 2.10 -5.42 20.06
N ASP A 200 1.83 -4.35 20.80
CA ASP A 200 2.79 -3.76 21.72
C ASP A 200 3.26 -4.79 22.75
N ASN A 201 4.58 -4.94 22.87
CA ASN A 201 5.25 -5.82 23.85
C ASN A 201 4.85 -7.31 23.79
N ALA A 202 4.20 -7.77 22.70
CA ALA A 202 3.77 -9.16 22.56
C ALA A 202 3.76 -9.62 21.09
N ARG A 203 3.56 -10.92 20.89
CA ARG A 203 3.21 -11.51 19.60
C ARG A 203 1.77 -11.99 19.64
N PRO A 204 1.03 -11.95 18.52
CA PRO A 204 -0.29 -12.56 18.46
C PRO A 204 -0.22 -14.06 18.81
N GLN A 205 -1.07 -14.52 19.72
CA GLN A 205 -1.20 -15.93 20.12
C GLN A 205 -2.67 -16.36 20.14
N GLY A 206 -2.93 -17.65 19.91
CA GLY A 206 -4.28 -18.22 19.94
C GLY A 206 -5.24 -17.49 18.99
N VAL A 207 -6.39 -17.06 19.52
CA VAL A 207 -7.43 -16.34 18.75
C VAL A 207 -6.91 -15.02 18.15
N HIS A 208 -5.93 -14.37 18.78
CA HIS A 208 -5.39 -13.10 18.28
C HIS A 208 -4.64 -13.26 16.94
N VAL A 209 -4.11 -14.44 16.63
CA VAL A 209 -3.50 -14.69 15.30
C VAL A 209 -4.56 -14.52 14.20
N ILE A 210 -5.74 -15.11 14.41
CA ILE A 210 -6.85 -15.06 13.45
C ILE A 210 -7.43 -13.63 13.38
N GLU A 211 -7.58 -12.99 14.54
CA GLU A 211 -8.06 -11.60 14.65
C GLU A 211 -7.16 -10.63 13.85
N TYR A 212 -5.84 -10.65 14.09
CA TYR A 212 -4.90 -9.78 13.39
C TYR A 212 -4.74 -10.13 11.92
N ALA A 213 -4.85 -11.42 11.55
CA ALA A 213 -4.90 -11.80 10.14
C ALA A 213 -6.14 -11.24 9.45
N PHE A 214 -7.31 -11.31 10.08
CA PHE A 214 -8.53 -10.69 9.57
C PHE A 214 -8.40 -9.16 9.46
N TYR A 215 -7.75 -8.52 10.42
CA TYR A 215 -7.47 -7.08 10.39
C TYR A 215 -6.61 -6.69 9.20
N LEU A 216 -5.46 -7.34 9.05
CA LEU A 216 -4.51 -7.02 7.99
C LEU A 216 -5.02 -7.43 6.60
N LEU A 217 -5.79 -8.51 6.46
CA LEU A 217 -6.22 -8.98 5.14
C LEU A 217 -7.53 -8.33 4.69
N VAL A 218 -8.38 -7.91 5.61
CA VAL A 218 -9.75 -7.47 5.31
C VAL A 218 -10.11 -6.17 6.01
N PHE A 219 -10.25 -6.18 7.33
CA PHE A 219 -10.94 -5.11 8.06
C PHE A 219 -10.25 -3.75 7.95
N PHE A 220 -8.91 -3.71 8.02
CA PHE A 220 -8.14 -2.48 7.81
C PHE A 220 -7.85 -2.27 6.32
N SER A 221 -7.35 -3.30 5.67
CA SER A 221 -6.79 -3.16 4.32
C SER A 221 -7.83 -2.83 3.26
N VAL A 222 -9.02 -3.44 3.27
CA VAL A 222 -10.02 -3.18 2.22
C VAL A 222 -10.47 -1.70 2.24
N PRO A 223 -10.94 -1.15 3.38
CA PRO A 223 -11.30 0.26 3.46
C PRO A 223 -10.16 1.21 3.09
N VAL A 224 -8.96 0.97 3.64
CA VAL A 224 -7.80 1.82 3.39
C VAL A 224 -7.43 1.80 1.90
N ARG A 225 -7.40 0.63 1.25
CA ARG A 225 -7.10 0.54 -0.19
C ARG A 225 -8.14 1.23 -1.05
N ILE A 226 -9.41 1.18 -0.69
CA ILE A 226 -10.48 1.90 -1.41
C ILE A 226 -10.29 3.41 -1.29
N LEU A 227 -10.09 3.92 -0.08
CA LEU A 227 -9.87 5.35 0.17
C LEU A 227 -8.62 5.86 -0.57
N MET A 228 -7.54 5.11 -0.48
CA MET A 228 -6.25 5.45 -1.08
C MET A 228 -6.32 5.44 -2.61
N THR A 229 -7.04 4.47 -3.19
CA THR A 229 -7.31 4.42 -4.63
C THR A 229 -8.14 5.63 -5.07
N TRP A 230 -9.16 6.01 -4.30
CA TRP A 230 -9.97 7.20 -4.58
C TRP A 230 -9.16 8.49 -4.58
N VAL A 231 -8.32 8.71 -3.56
CA VAL A 231 -7.45 9.88 -3.47
C VAL A 231 -6.41 9.87 -4.60
N PHE A 232 -5.79 8.73 -4.86
CA PHE A 232 -4.82 8.57 -5.95
C PHE A 232 -5.44 8.97 -7.30
N ASN A 233 -6.60 8.41 -7.63
CA ASN A 233 -7.25 8.71 -8.91
C ASN A 233 -7.73 10.17 -8.98
N SER A 234 -8.35 10.68 -7.92
CA SER A 234 -8.91 12.04 -7.87
C SER A 234 -7.83 13.13 -7.92
N THR A 235 -6.61 12.81 -7.48
CA THR A 235 -5.43 13.69 -7.59
C THR A 235 -4.63 13.47 -8.88
N ARG A 236 -5.16 12.69 -9.83
CA ARG A 236 -4.50 12.29 -11.08
C ARG A 236 -3.16 11.58 -10.83
N GLY A 237 -3.08 10.78 -9.78
CA GLY A 237 -1.91 9.97 -9.43
C GLY A 237 -0.83 10.72 -8.65
N SER A 238 -1.20 11.59 -7.71
CA SER A 238 -0.24 12.26 -6.83
C SER A 238 0.21 11.30 -5.72
N LEU A 239 1.41 10.72 -5.85
CA LEU A 239 1.99 9.91 -4.75
C LEU A 239 2.26 10.72 -3.48
N PRO A 240 2.72 11.99 -3.52
CA PRO A 240 2.92 12.77 -2.29
C PRO A 240 1.66 12.92 -1.44
N VAL A 241 0.50 13.23 -2.05
CA VAL A 241 -0.76 13.36 -1.30
C VAL A 241 -1.19 12.04 -0.68
N VAL A 242 -1.06 10.96 -1.44
CA VAL A 242 -1.41 9.62 -0.99
C VAL A 242 -0.48 9.16 0.14
N ALA A 243 0.83 9.42 0.02
CA ALA A 243 1.81 9.11 1.05
C ALA A 243 1.50 9.86 2.35
N LEU A 244 1.11 11.15 2.27
CA LEU A 244 0.67 11.92 3.43
C LEU A 244 -0.59 11.32 4.07
N LEU A 245 -1.56 10.87 3.27
CA LEU A 245 -2.78 10.25 3.79
C LEU A 245 -2.48 8.91 4.48
N HIS A 246 -1.65 8.06 3.88
CA HIS A 246 -1.21 6.81 4.51
C HIS A 246 -0.53 7.11 5.86
N ALA A 247 0.47 7.99 5.84
CA ALA A 247 1.22 8.35 7.04
C ALA A 247 0.34 8.98 8.12
N SER A 248 -0.67 9.75 7.73
CA SER A 248 -1.67 10.34 8.62
C SER A 248 -2.53 9.26 9.31
N ILE A 249 -2.94 8.23 8.57
CA ILE A 249 -3.66 7.08 9.14
C ILE A 249 -2.76 6.33 10.13
N ASP A 250 -1.53 5.99 9.73
CA ASP A 250 -0.58 5.25 10.59
C ASP A 250 -0.20 6.04 11.83
N THR A 251 0.07 7.34 11.67
CA THR A 251 0.41 8.23 12.79
C THR A 251 -0.76 8.33 13.76
N THR A 252 -1.98 8.50 13.25
CA THR A 252 -3.19 8.58 14.10
C THR A 252 -3.46 7.28 14.85
N ALA A 253 -3.21 6.13 14.20
CA ALA A 253 -3.35 4.81 14.81
C ALA A 253 -2.18 4.41 15.72
N SER A 254 -1.09 5.18 15.74
CA SER A 254 0.09 4.85 16.55
C SER A 254 -0.19 4.97 18.05
N GLY A 255 0.40 4.07 18.84
CA GLY A 255 0.24 4.08 20.30
C GLY A 255 0.63 5.41 20.94
N ALA A 256 1.66 6.10 20.43
CA ALA A 256 2.10 7.39 20.94
C ALA A 256 1.03 8.49 20.76
N VAL A 257 0.40 8.57 19.58
CA VAL A 257 -0.65 9.56 19.31
C VAL A 257 -1.95 9.20 20.04
N LEU A 258 -2.30 7.91 20.07
CA LEU A 258 -3.46 7.44 20.82
C LEU A 258 -3.30 7.77 22.32
N LEU A 259 -2.16 7.47 22.92
CA LEU A 259 -1.91 7.75 24.33
C LEU A 259 -1.94 9.25 24.64
N ALA A 260 -1.37 10.09 23.77
CA ALA A 260 -1.29 11.54 24.00
C ALA A 260 -2.64 12.25 23.76
N PHE A 261 -3.35 11.90 22.69
CA PHE A 261 -4.50 12.69 22.21
C PHE A 261 -5.84 11.97 22.34
N PHE A 262 -5.84 10.64 22.44
CA PHE A 262 -7.04 9.81 22.46
C PHE A 262 -6.98 8.67 23.52
N PRO A 263 -6.51 8.90 24.76
CA PRO A 263 -6.18 7.82 25.71
C PRO A 263 -7.38 6.95 26.12
N ALA A 264 -8.60 7.44 25.94
CA ALA A 264 -9.83 6.70 26.23
C ALA A 264 -10.49 6.07 24.99
N VAL A 265 -9.96 6.31 23.79
CA VAL A 265 -10.56 5.89 22.52
C VAL A 265 -9.77 4.70 21.98
N ASP A 266 -10.47 3.62 21.66
CA ASP A 266 -9.89 2.48 20.95
C ASP A 266 -9.48 2.90 19.53
N GLY A 267 -8.19 2.78 19.19
CA GLY A 267 -7.65 3.11 17.87
C GLY A 267 -8.31 2.31 16.72
N ARG A 268 -8.90 1.14 17.00
CA ARG A 268 -9.68 0.35 16.03
C ARG A 268 -10.85 1.13 15.45
N LEU A 269 -11.38 2.11 16.19
CA LEU A 269 -12.46 2.99 15.75
C LEU A 269 -12.07 3.86 14.56
N LEU A 270 -10.79 4.19 14.39
CA LEU A 270 -10.31 4.87 13.18
C LEU A 270 -10.65 4.05 11.95
N TYR A 271 -10.37 2.74 11.96
CA TYR A 271 -10.62 1.86 10.83
C TYR A 271 -12.12 1.59 10.60
N VAL A 272 -12.93 1.59 11.67
CA VAL A 272 -14.40 1.62 11.53
C VAL A 272 -14.83 2.89 10.79
N GLY A 273 -14.31 4.06 11.18
CA GLY A 273 -14.56 5.32 10.49
C GLY A 273 -14.12 5.27 9.02
N VAL A 274 -12.92 4.74 8.75
CA VAL A 274 -12.39 4.60 7.37
C VAL A 274 -13.28 3.65 6.56
N ALA A 275 -13.82 2.58 7.15
CA ALA A 275 -14.79 1.70 6.50
C ALA A 275 -16.09 2.44 6.13
N ILE A 276 -16.63 3.26 7.04
CA ILE A 276 -17.81 4.09 6.76
C ILE A 276 -17.53 5.06 5.62
N VAL A 277 -16.40 5.77 5.66
CA VAL A 277 -16.00 6.70 4.59
C VAL A 277 -15.80 5.95 3.27
N ALA A 278 -15.18 4.77 3.27
CA ALA A 278 -15.01 3.95 2.08
C ALA A 278 -16.36 3.56 1.47
N VAL A 279 -17.34 3.15 2.27
CA VAL A 279 -18.71 2.85 1.79
C VAL A 279 -19.37 4.09 1.19
N VAL A 280 -19.26 5.25 1.84
CA VAL A 280 -19.79 6.52 1.33
C VAL A 280 -19.12 6.89 0.00
N VAL A 281 -17.80 6.76 -0.11
CA VAL A 281 -17.05 7.04 -1.35
C VAL A 281 -17.43 6.07 -2.46
N ILE A 282 -17.60 4.78 -2.16
CA ILE A 282 -18.08 3.80 -3.15
C ILE A 282 -19.47 4.20 -3.64
N ALA A 283 -20.40 4.53 -2.74
CA ALA A 283 -21.75 4.94 -3.11
C ALA A 283 -21.74 6.23 -3.95
N ALA A 284 -21.04 7.26 -3.48
CA ALA A 284 -20.96 8.57 -4.13
C ALA A 284 -20.30 8.51 -5.51
N THR A 285 -19.31 7.62 -5.69
CA THR A 285 -18.61 7.45 -6.98
C THR A 285 -19.17 6.30 -7.82
N ARG A 286 -20.21 5.60 -7.34
CA ARG A 286 -20.76 4.37 -7.95
C ARG A 286 -19.66 3.34 -8.25
N GLY A 287 -18.74 3.17 -7.31
CA GLY A 287 -17.58 2.27 -7.42
C GLY A 287 -16.49 2.74 -8.39
N ARG A 288 -16.57 3.96 -8.95
CA ARG A 288 -15.55 4.49 -9.87
C ARG A 288 -14.35 5.13 -9.17
N LEU A 289 -14.44 5.46 -7.87
CA LEU A 289 -13.32 5.96 -7.07
C LEU A 289 -12.45 7.01 -7.79
N GLY A 290 -13.06 7.97 -8.50
CA GLY A 290 -12.36 9.02 -9.25
C GLY A 290 -11.55 8.56 -10.48
N TYR A 291 -11.64 7.29 -10.88
CA TYR A 291 -10.89 6.73 -12.01
C TYR A 291 -11.43 7.24 -13.34
N THR A 292 -10.56 7.85 -14.15
CA THR A 292 -10.82 8.18 -15.55
C THR A 292 -10.02 7.22 -16.42
N ALA A 293 -10.70 6.41 -17.23
CA ALA A 293 -10.04 5.55 -18.20
C ALA A 293 -9.24 6.42 -19.21
N PRO A 294 -8.03 6.01 -19.61
CA PRO A 294 -7.34 6.67 -20.71
C PRO A 294 -8.23 6.65 -21.96
N THR A 295 -8.50 7.82 -22.54
CA THR A 295 -9.21 7.92 -23.82
C THR A 295 -8.43 7.17 -24.91
N THR A 296 -9.13 6.38 -25.70
CA THR A 296 -8.64 5.38 -26.67
C THR A 296 -7.71 5.89 -27.80
N GLY A 297 -7.23 7.13 -27.73
CA GLY A 297 -6.32 7.75 -28.70
C GLY A 297 -4.92 8.11 -28.16
N ALA A 298 -4.67 8.01 -26.86
CA ALA A 298 -3.33 8.19 -26.29
C ALA A 298 -2.73 6.79 -26.05
N ALA A 299 -1.97 6.29 -27.03
CA ALA A 299 -1.18 5.04 -27.01
C ALA A 299 -1.41 4.18 -25.76
N THR A 300 -2.39 3.28 -25.82
CA THR A 300 -2.63 2.25 -24.82
C THR A 300 -1.37 1.41 -24.64
N PRO A 301 -0.74 1.33 -23.47
CA PRO A 301 0.26 0.32 -23.20
C PRO A 301 -0.24 -0.55 -22.05
N MET A 302 -1.38 -1.22 -22.24
CA MET A 302 -1.95 -2.15 -21.25
C MET A 302 -2.87 -3.23 -21.83
N ALA A 303 -3.01 -3.32 -23.14
CA ALA A 303 -3.56 -4.51 -23.78
C ALA A 303 -2.39 -5.45 -24.08
N VAL A 304 -2.36 -6.60 -23.41
CA VAL A 304 -1.63 -7.76 -23.93
C VAL A 304 -2.37 -8.11 -25.21
N ASP A 305 -1.75 -7.87 -26.36
CA ASP A 305 -2.29 -8.29 -27.64
C ASP A 305 -2.60 -9.80 -27.57
N ARG A 306 -3.83 -10.16 -27.96
CA ARG A 306 -4.16 -11.56 -28.24
C ARG A 306 -3.23 -12.05 -29.35
N PRO A 307 -2.83 -13.33 -29.37
CA PRO A 307 -2.08 -13.88 -30.48
C PRO A 307 -2.89 -13.69 -31.76
N VAL A 308 -2.30 -13.01 -32.74
CA VAL A 308 -2.83 -12.93 -34.10
C VAL A 308 -2.98 -14.37 -34.64
N PRO A 309 -4.13 -14.78 -35.18
CA PRO A 309 -4.24 -16.05 -35.87
C PRO A 309 -3.29 -16.04 -37.06
N ILE A 310 -2.36 -17.00 -37.11
CA ILE A 310 -1.56 -17.23 -38.31
C ILE A 310 -2.52 -17.73 -39.37
N THR A 311 -2.93 -16.85 -40.28
CA THR A 311 -3.52 -17.26 -41.56
C THR A 311 -2.41 -17.93 -42.36
N ALA A 312 -2.58 -19.22 -42.63
CA ALA A 312 -1.72 -19.94 -43.56
C ALA A 312 -1.79 -19.28 -44.94
N PRO A 313 -0.67 -19.19 -45.68
CA PRO A 313 -0.70 -18.66 -47.03
C PRO A 313 -1.44 -19.64 -47.95
N ASP A 314 -2.30 -19.08 -48.79
CA ASP A 314 -3.01 -19.76 -49.86
C ASP A 314 -2.02 -20.58 -50.71
N GLY A 315 -2.20 -21.90 -50.69
CA GLY A 315 -1.50 -22.81 -51.58
C GLY A 315 -2.24 -22.90 -52.91
N THR A 316 -1.81 -22.11 -53.89
CA THR A 316 -2.08 -22.36 -55.31
C THR A 316 -0.95 -23.21 -55.90
N SER A 317 -1.21 -24.50 -56.12
CA SER A 317 -0.90 -25.30 -57.32
C SER A 317 -1.18 -26.78 -57.05
#